data_AF-A0A179FIH4-F1
#
_entry.id   AF-A0A179FIH4-F1
#
_cell.length_a   1.000
_cell.length_b   1.000
_cell.length_c   1.000
_cell.angle_alpha   90.00
_cell.angle_beta   90.00
_cell.angle_gamma   90.00
#
_symmetry.space_group_name_H-M   'P 1'
#
loop_
_entity.id
_entity.type
_entity.pdbx_description
1 polymer ?
#
loop_
_entity_poly.entity_id
_entity_poly.type
_entity_poly.pdbx_seq_one_letter_code
_entity_poly.pdbx_strand_id
1 'polypeptide(L)'
;MVTPGSGGRVVHRASLLRELLAPLPDDILHANKELDTVNEKNGQIELNFKGGSSYFFDGVVGADGIFGVVRNHVLQDSAAECAASPAGFWDYRNLVSMEKAKEHLGAEYFKVPIQYGWCGDGGFIMHDILNGTMVPCVMSGVEENPSQERKQPLTRDFLTSTFGSWLDGPIAEVIIATRRPASLLAMGA
;
A
#
# COMPACT_ATOMS: atom_id res chain seq x y z
N MET A 1 -10.41 -27.62 -9.45
CA MET A 1 -9.07 -27.88 -10.00
C MET A 1 -8.40 -26.54 -10.24
N VAL A 2 -7.34 -26.22 -9.50
CA VAL A 2 -6.51 -25.02 -9.72
C VAL A 2 -5.33 -25.47 -10.58
N THR A 3 -5.12 -24.83 -11.72
CA THR A 3 -3.98 -25.11 -12.63
C THR A 3 -2.65 -24.88 -11.91
N PRO A 4 -1.67 -25.79 -12.01
CA PRO A 4 -0.31 -25.52 -11.55
C PRO A 4 0.23 -24.27 -12.26
N GLY A 5 0.58 -23.24 -11.50
CA GLY A 5 1.07 -21.96 -12.03
C GLY A 5 0.05 -20.83 -12.12
N SER A 6 -1.23 -21.07 -11.79
CA SER A 6 -2.28 -20.04 -11.77
C SER A 6 -2.53 -19.43 -10.38
N GLY A 7 -1.52 -19.42 -9.52
CA GLY A 7 -1.56 -18.74 -8.22
C GLY A 7 -1.16 -17.27 -8.34
N GLY A 8 -1.69 -16.42 -7.46
CA GLY A 8 -1.24 -15.03 -7.33
C GLY A 8 0.25 -14.96 -7.00
N ARG A 9 0.95 -13.96 -7.55
CA ARG A 9 2.37 -13.69 -7.26
C ARG A 9 2.49 -12.40 -6.48
N VAL A 10 3.15 -12.45 -5.32
CA VAL A 10 3.49 -11.27 -4.53
C VAL A 10 4.89 -10.83 -4.93
N VAL A 11 5.04 -9.55 -5.29
CA VAL A 11 6.33 -8.96 -5.67
C VAL A 11 6.52 -7.61 -4.97
N HIS A 12 7.76 -7.25 -4.72
CA HIS A 12 8.08 -5.92 -4.23
C HIS A 12 7.84 -4.88 -5.33
N ARG A 13 6.94 -3.91 -5.08
CA ARG A 13 6.50 -2.92 -6.08
C ARG A 13 7.65 -2.21 -6.77
N ALA A 14 8.65 -1.72 -6.02
CA ALA A 14 9.77 -0.99 -6.61
C ALA A 14 10.65 -1.89 -7.48
N SER A 15 10.80 -3.17 -7.12
CA SER A 15 11.55 -4.13 -7.92
C SER A 15 10.83 -4.42 -9.22
N LEU A 16 9.51 -4.69 -9.18
CA LEU A 16 8.71 -4.88 -10.38
C LEU A 16 8.78 -3.65 -11.31
N LEU A 17 8.60 -2.46 -10.76
CA LEU A 17 8.65 -1.23 -11.54
C LEU A 17 10.00 -1.05 -12.23
N ARG A 18 11.11 -1.33 -11.54
CA ARG A 18 12.45 -1.28 -12.15
C ARG A 18 12.57 -2.23 -13.34
N GLU A 19 12.11 -3.47 -13.20
CA GLU A 19 12.17 -4.44 -14.31
C GLU A 19 11.26 -4.06 -15.48
N LEU A 20 10.10 -3.43 -15.21
CA LEU A 20 9.19 -2.93 -16.24
C LEU A 20 9.76 -1.72 -17.00
N LEU A 21 10.58 -0.90 -16.33
CA LEU A 21 11.21 0.28 -16.94
C LEU A 21 12.51 -0.06 -17.69
N ALA A 22 13.22 -1.13 -17.29
CA ALA A 22 14.51 -1.50 -17.86
C ALA A 22 14.57 -1.63 -19.40
N PRO A 23 13.54 -2.12 -20.13
CA PRO A 23 13.61 -2.21 -21.59
C PRO A 23 13.19 -0.94 -22.32
N LEU A 24 12.73 0.10 -21.61
CA LEU A 24 12.22 1.32 -22.23
C LEU A 24 13.37 2.26 -22.63
N PRO A 25 13.26 3.00 -23.75
CA PRO A 25 14.22 4.03 -24.11
C PRO A 25 14.35 5.12 -23.02
N ASP A 26 15.57 5.62 -22.79
CA ASP A 26 15.83 6.62 -21.76
C ASP A 26 15.14 7.98 -22.04
N ASP A 27 14.84 8.26 -23.31
CA ASP A 27 14.25 9.53 -23.76
C ASP A 27 12.74 9.63 -23.56
N ILE A 28 12.04 8.52 -23.29
CA ILE A 28 10.59 8.52 -23.08
C ILE A 28 10.16 8.73 -21.61
N LEU A 29 11.09 8.60 -20.66
CA LEU A 29 10.81 8.77 -19.23
C LEU A 29 11.35 10.11 -18.71
N HIS A 30 10.45 11.05 -18.46
CA HIS A 30 10.79 12.34 -17.87
C HIS A 30 10.50 12.35 -16.36
N ALA A 31 11.48 11.93 -15.55
CA ALA A 31 11.37 11.97 -14.08
C ALA A 31 11.42 13.40 -13.51
N ASN A 32 11.12 13.55 -12.21
CA ASN A 32 11.07 14.84 -11.50
C ASN A 32 10.10 15.86 -12.13
N LYS A 33 9.03 15.35 -12.75
CA LYS A 33 7.93 16.13 -13.32
C LYS A 33 6.67 15.82 -12.53
N GLU A 34 6.28 16.73 -11.65
CA GLU A 34 5.02 16.64 -10.93
C GLU A 34 3.98 17.50 -11.65
N LEU A 35 2.93 16.86 -12.18
CA LEU A 35 1.87 17.54 -12.91
C LEU A 35 1.04 18.40 -11.95
N ASP A 36 0.79 19.66 -12.32
CA ASP A 36 0.07 20.64 -11.52
C ASP A 36 -1.32 20.91 -12.09
N THR A 37 -1.41 21.24 -13.39
CA THR A 37 -2.69 21.48 -14.06
C THR A 37 -2.73 20.90 -15.47
N VAL A 38 -3.94 20.60 -15.93
CA VAL A 38 -4.26 20.11 -17.28
C VAL A 38 -5.31 21.04 -17.87
N ASN A 39 -5.02 21.65 -19.03
CA ASN A 39 -5.92 22.57 -19.71
C ASN A 39 -6.08 22.18 -21.18
N GLU A 40 -7.22 22.53 -21.78
CA GLU A 40 -7.37 22.48 -23.24
C GLU A 40 -7.05 23.85 -23.85
N LYS A 41 -6.15 23.89 -24.84
CA LYS A 41 -5.78 25.10 -25.56
C LYS A 41 -5.59 24.78 -27.04
N ASN A 42 -6.27 25.53 -27.91
CA ASN A 42 -6.11 25.44 -29.38
C ASN A 42 -6.26 24.02 -29.94
N GLY A 43 -7.13 23.19 -29.37
CA GLY A 43 -7.35 21.81 -29.80
C GLY A 43 -6.28 20.81 -29.31
N GLN A 44 -5.39 21.23 -28.41
CA GLN A 44 -4.42 20.36 -27.75
C GLN A 44 -4.58 20.43 -26.22
N ILE A 45 -3.98 19.47 -25.53
CA ILE A 45 -3.93 19.40 -24.07
C ILE A 45 -2.60 19.98 -23.59
N GLU A 46 -2.67 21.07 -22.83
CA GLU A 46 -1.53 21.69 -22.15
C GLU A 46 -1.36 21.09 -20.76
N LEU A 47 -0.18 20.52 -20.50
CA LEU A 47 0.25 20.04 -19.19
C LEU A 47 1.20 21.04 -18.56
N ASN A 48 0.83 21.57 -17.38
CA ASN A 48 1.69 22.44 -16.60
C ASN A 48 2.24 21.66 -15.40
N PHE A 49 3.56 21.71 -15.21
CA PHE A 49 4.24 20.99 -14.14
C PHE A 49 4.72 21.94 -13.05
N LYS A 50 4.81 21.45 -11.82
CA LYS A 50 5.49 22.16 -10.74
C LYS A 50 6.92 22.48 -11.17
N GLY A 51 7.33 23.73 -10.95
CA GLY A 51 8.56 24.28 -11.51
C GLY A 51 8.37 25.09 -12.80
N GLY A 52 7.14 25.21 -13.31
CA GLY A 52 6.76 26.19 -14.34
C GLY A 52 6.98 25.75 -15.79
N SER A 53 7.39 24.50 -16.03
CA SER A 53 7.47 23.98 -17.41
C SER A 53 6.11 23.54 -17.92
N SER A 54 5.83 23.82 -19.19
CA SER A 54 4.58 23.45 -19.87
C SER A 54 4.84 22.74 -21.19
N TYR A 55 3.99 21.78 -21.54
CA TYR A 55 4.10 20.98 -22.76
C TYR A 55 2.70 20.72 -23.36
N PHE A 56 2.62 20.57 -24.67
CA PHE A 56 1.37 20.35 -25.40
C PHE A 56 1.34 18.94 -26.00
N PHE A 57 0.18 18.30 -25.91
CA PHE A 57 -0.05 16.94 -26.41
C PHE A 57 -1.41 16.83 -27.09
N ASP A 58 -1.54 15.91 -28.05
CA ASP A 58 -2.81 15.63 -28.71
C ASP A 58 -3.73 14.74 -27.86
N GLY A 59 -3.16 14.04 -26.87
CA GLY A 59 -3.88 13.16 -25.94
C GLY A 59 -3.08 12.89 -24.69
N VAL A 60 -3.77 12.67 -23.56
CA VAL A 60 -3.16 12.43 -22.24
C VAL A 60 -3.85 11.24 -21.56
N VAL A 61 -3.06 10.35 -20.98
CA VAL A 61 -3.55 9.22 -20.16
C VAL A 61 -3.18 9.48 -18.71
N GLY A 62 -4.19 9.56 -17.84
CA GLY A 62 -4.00 9.73 -16.40
C GLY A 62 -3.63 8.43 -15.70
N ALA A 63 -2.35 8.25 -15.37
CA ALA A 63 -1.83 7.15 -14.56
C ALA A 63 -1.14 7.67 -13.27
N ASP A 64 -1.62 8.81 -12.75
CA ASP A 64 -1.05 9.63 -11.68
C ASP A 64 -1.56 9.27 -10.27
N GLY A 65 -2.23 8.12 -10.15
CA GLY A 65 -2.60 7.53 -8.87
C GLY A 65 -3.84 8.15 -8.20
N ILE A 66 -4.09 7.77 -6.95
CA ILE A 66 -5.34 8.08 -6.25
C ILE A 66 -5.57 9.59 -6.02
N PHE A 67 -4.51 10.40 -5.98
CA PHE A 67 -4.58 11.87 -5.89
C PHE A 67 -4.21 12.56 -7.19
N GLY A 68 -4.27 11.84 -8.30
CA GLY A 68 -3.97 12.37 -9.62
C GLY A 68 -4.81 13.59 -9.97
N VAL A 69 -4.17 14.58 -10.60
CA VAL A 69 -4.83 15.80 -11.07
C VAL A 69 -5.60 15.57 -12.36
N VAL A 70 -5.26 14.53 -13.13
CA VAL A 70 -5.96 14.23 -14.39
C VAL A 70 -7.43 13.88 -14.15
N ARG A 71 -7.76 13.22 -13.02
CA ARG A 71 -9.16 12.95 -12.65
C ARG A 71 -9.98 14.25 -12.55
N ASN A 72 -9.41 15.31 -11.98
CA ASN A 72 -10.10 16.58 -11.81
C ASN A 72 -10.41 17.23 -13.17
N HIS A 73 -9.50 17.11 -14.12
CA HIS A 73 -9.71 17.60 -15.47
C HIS A 73 -10.81 16.81 -16.20
N VAL A 74 -10.80 15.47 -16.10
CA VAL A 74 -11.77 14.60 -16.79
C VAL A 74 -13.18 14.72 -16.21
N LEU A 75 -13.30 14.73 -14.88
CA LEU A 75 -14.62 14.72 -14.21
C LEU A 75 -15.18 16.12 -13.93
N GLN A 76 -14.35 17.17 -14.03
CA GLN A 76 -14.76 18.57 -13.82
C GLN A 76 -15.57 18.73 -12.52
N ASP A 77 -16.79 19.24 -12.61
CA ASP A 77 -17.68 19.49 -11.46
C ASP A 77 -17.99 18.22 -10.65
N SER A 78 -17.93 17.03 -11.26
CA SER A 78 -18.16 15.74 -10.59
C SER A 78 -16.90 15.18 -9.92
N ALA A 79 -15.74 15.83 -10.04
CA ALA A 79 -14.48 15.31 -9.50
C ALA A 79 -14.49 15.13 -7.99
N ALA A 80 -15.18 16.03 -7.27
CA ALA A 80 -15.26 16.00 -5.81
C ALA A 80 -16.00 14.76 -5.29
N GLU A 81 -17.03 14.30 -6.01
CA GLU A 81 -17.82 13.11 -5.66
C GLU A 81 -17.02 11.81 -5.84
N CYS A 82 -16.00 11.84 -6.70
CA CYS A 82 -15.09 10.74 -6.98
C CYS A 82 -13.74 10.91 -6.29
N ALA A 83 -13.61 11.84 -5.35
CA ALA A 83 -12.41 12.04 -4.58
C ALA A 83 -12.16 10.85 -3.64
N ALA A 84 -10.90 10.57 -3.38
CA ALA A 84 -10.51 9.51 -2.45
C ALA A 84 -10.94 9.84 -1.02
N SER A 85 -11.76 8.99 -0.44
CA SER A 85 -12.22 9.09 0.95
C SER A 85 -11.61 7.98 1.82
N PRO A 86 -11.46 8.22 3.13
CA PRO A 86 -11.04 7.17 4.06
C PRO A 86 -11.98 5.95 4.03
N ALA A 87 -11.41 4.75 3.97
CA ALA A 87 -12.17 3.50 3.95
C ALA A 87 -12.68 3.04 5.33
N GLY A 88 -12.32 3.74 6.42
CA GLY A 88 -12.76 3.45 7.78
C GLY A 88 -11.98 2.34 8.49
N PHE A 89 -10.77 2.01 8.01
CA PHE A 89 -9.85 1.10 8.66
C PHE A 89 -8.40 1.52 8.42
N TRP A 90 -7.51 1.09 9.30
CA TRP A 90 -6.08 1.34 9.20
C TRP A 90 -5.32 0.03 8.97
N ASP A 91 -4.06 0.13 8.52
CA ASP A 91 -3.15 -0.99 8.40
C ASP A 91 -1.76 -0.71 8.99
N TYR A 92 -1.28 -1.65 9.81
CA TYR A 92 0.08 -1.76 10.30
C TYR A 92 0.81 -2.80 9.47
N ARG A 93 2.02 -2.48 8.98
CA ARG A 93 2.85 -3.43 8.24
C ARG A 93 4.20 -3.60 8.91
N ASN A 94 4.66 -4.83 9.04
CA ASN A 94 5.99 -5.15 9.52
C ASN A 94 6.66 -6.17 8.59
N LEU A 95 7.99 -6.15 8.53
CA LEU A 95 8.77 -7.13 7.78
C LEU A 95 9.81 -7.78 8.70
N VAL A 96 9.59 -9.05 8.99
CA VAL A 96 10.40 -9.85 9.92
C VAL A 96 11.20 -10.92 9.17
N SER A 97 12.32 -11.36 9.74
CA SER A 97 13.07 -12.49 9.15
C SER A 97 12.29 -13.79 9.35
N MET A 98 12.48 -14.74 8.44
CA MET A 98 11.89 -16.08 8.55
C MET A 98 12.28 -16.78 9.87
N GLU A 99 13.50 -16.55 10.36
CA GLU A 99 13.96 -17.10 11.65
C GLU A 99 13.12 -16.58 12.82
N LYS A 100 12.99 -15.25 12.97
CA LYS A 100 12.18 -14.63 14.01
C LYS A 100 10.70 -15.01 13.89
N ALA A 101 10.20 -15.07 12.66
CA ALA A 101 8.83 -15.50 12.38
C ALA A 101 8.58 -16.93 12.87
N LYS A 102 9.47 -17.88 12.57
CA LYS A 102 9.34 -19.27 13.04
C LYS A 102 9.44 -19.38 14.56
N GLU A 103 10.36 -18.62 15.16
CA GLU A 103 10.57 -18.58 16.60
C GLU A 103 9.32 -18.09 17.35
N HIS A 104 8.69 -17.01 16.86
CA HIS A 104 7.59 -16.39 17.61
C HIS A 104 6.20 -16.84 17.14
N LEU A 105 5.97 -17.01 15.84
CA LEU A 105 4.65 -17.39 15.28
C LEU A 105 4.43 -18.90 15.28
N GLY A 106 5.52 -19.69 15.26
CA GLY A 106 5.47 -21.14 15.12
C GLY A 106 5.94 -21.61 13.73
N ALA A 107 6.86 -22.58 13.71
CA ALA A 107 7.43 -23.11 12.48
C ALA A 107 6.43 -23.86 11.59
N GLU A 108 5.31 -24.31 12.17
CA GLU A 108 4.22 -24.98 11.47
C GLU A 108 3.58 -24.13 10.37
N TYR A 109 3.49 -22.81 10.57
CA TYR A 109 2.93 -21.87 9.59
C TYR A 109 3.86 -21.60 8.41
N PHE A 110 5.08 -22.14 8.42
CA PHE A 110 6.07 -21.93 7.35
C PHE A 110 6.52 -23.24 6.69
N LYS A 111 5.78 -24.35 6.91
CA LYS A 111 6.05 -25.64 6.26
C LYS A 111 5.68 -25.66 4.78
N VAL A 112 4.71 -24.83 4.40
CA VAL A 112 4.25 -24.66 3.00
C VAL A 112 4.17 -23.17 2.67
N PRO A 113 4.42 -22.77 1.41
CA PRO A 113 4.41 -21.37 0.99
C PRO A 113 2.97 -20.88 0.77
N ILE A 114 2.22 -20.71 1.86
CA ILE A 114 0.85 -20.18 1.83
C ILE A 114 0.74 -18.94 2.71
N GLN A 115 -0.20 -18.06 2.33
CA GLN A 115 -0.57 -16.90 3.12
C GLN A 115 -1.62 -17.31 4.16
N TYR A 116 -1.47 -16.79 5.38
CA TYR A 116 -2.46 -16.97 6.44
C TYR A 116 -3.15 -15.64 6.73
N GLY A 117 -4.47 -15.70 6.89
CA GLY A 117 -5.31 -14.61 7.33
C GLY A 117 -6.06 -15.01 8.59
N TRP A 118 -6.07 -14.13 9.58
CA TRP A 118 -6.71 -14.29 10.87
C TRP A 118 -7.75 -13.19 11.01
N CYS A 119 -9.03 -13.56 11.09
CA CYS A 119 -10.16 -12.64 11.19
C CYS A 119 -10.84 -12.79 12.54
N GLY A 120 -11.33 -11.69 13.10
CA GLY A 120 -11.97 -11.67 14.40
C GLY A 120 -12.50 -10.28 14.73
N ASP A 121 -12.79 -10.05 16.01
CA ASP A 121 -13.44 -8.83 16.49
C ASP A 121 -12.68 -7.55 16.05
N GLY A 122 -13.31 -6.79 15.15
CA GLY A 122 -12.83 -5.50 14.64
C GLY A 122 -11.49 -5.53 13.89
N GLY A 123 -10.93 -6.71 13.59
CA GLY A 123 -9.53 -6.82 13.19
C GLY A 123 -9.23 -7.92 12.16
N PHE A 124 -8.13 -7.72 11.46
CA PHE A 124 -7.56 -8.68 10.52
C PHE A 124 -6.05 -8.71 10.66
N ILE A 125 -5.47 -9.92 10.71
CA ILE A 125 -4.03 -10.11 10.73
C ILE A 125 -3.65 -11.02 9.57
N MET A 126 -2.58 -10.70 8.85
CA MET A 126 -2.08 -11.50 7.75
C MET A 126 -0.58 -11.68 7.87
N HIS A 127 -0.09 -12.87 7.55
CA HIS A 127 1.34 -13.08 7.29
C HIS A 127 1.55 -13.98 6.07
N ASP A 128 2.66 -13.74 5.39
CA ASP A 128 3.01 -14.42 4.14
C ASP A 128 4.51 -14.75 4.09
N ILE A 129 4.95 -15.43 3.03
CA ILE A 129 6.36 -15.72 2.79
C ILE A 129 6.84 -14.93 1.57
N LEU A 130 7.75 -13.98 1.82
CA LEU A 130 8.40 -13.20 0.78
C LEU A 130 9.80 -13.77 0.49
N ASN A 131 9.98 -14.29 -0.74
CA ASN A 131 11.25 -14.83 -1.25
C ASN A 131 11.89 -15.92 -0.36
N GLY A 132 11.11 -16.56 0.52
CA GLY A 132 11.58 -17.60 1.44
C GLY A 132 12.43 -17.12 2.63
N THR A 133 12.77 -15.83 2.69
CA THR A 133 13.69 -15.29 3.72
C THR A 133 13.03 -14.28 4.64
N MET A 134 11.96 -13.63 4.19
CA MET A 134 11.25 -12.59 4.92
C MET A 134 9.77 -12.94 5.05
N VAL A 135 9.14 -12.46 6.11
CA VAL A 135 7.72 -12.65 6.39
C VAL A 135 7.10 -11.26 6.56
N PRO A 136 6.32 -10.76 5.57
CA PRO A 136 5.50 -9.59 5.78
C PRO A 136 4.36 -9.94 6.74
N CYS A 137 4.17 -9.12 7.76
CA CYS A 137 3.03 -9.18 8.67
C CYS A 137 2.20 -7.91 8.48
N VAL A 138 0.88 -8.06 8.37
CA VAL A 138 -0.07 -6.95 8.30
C VAL A 138 -1.07 -7.13 9.44
N MET A 139 -1.39 -6.04 10.13
CA MET A 139 -2.50 -5.97 11.08
C MET A 139 -3.39 -4.82 10.66
N SER A 140 -4.70 -5.03 10.58
CA SER A 140 -5.68 -4.01 10.24
C SER A 140 -6.77 -3.99 11.29
N GLY A 141 -7.25 -2.80 11.63
CA GLY A 141 -8.35 -2.60 12.56
C GLY A 141 -9.33 -1.58 12.02
N VAL A 142 -10.60 -1.73 12.40
CA VAL A 142 -11.63 -0.72 12.14
C VAL A 142 -11.24 0.59 12.86
N GLU A 143 -11.41 1.72 12.18
CA GLU A 143 -11.22 3.03 12.80
C GLU A 143 -12.41 3.39 13.68
N GLU A 144 -12.18 3.51 14.99
CA GLU A 144 -13.20 4.04 15.91
C GLU A 144 -13.24 5.57 15.89
N ASN A 145 -12.08 6.21 15.72
CA ASN A 145 -11.92 7.66 15.70
C ASN A 145 -11.16 8.05 14.42
N PRO A 146 -11.88 8.27 13.30
CA PRO A 146 -11.24 8.52 12.01
C PRO A 146 -10.41 9.81 12.04
N SER A 147 -9.19 9.73 11.55
CA SER A 147 -8.30 10.88 11.43
C SER A 147 -8.38 11.51 10.05
N GLN A 148 -8.18 12.83 10.00
CA GLN A 148 -7.90 13.53 8.74
C GLN A 148 -6.47 13.24 8.25
N GLU A 149 -5.58 12.77 9.12
CA GLU A 149 -4.22 12.39 8.75
C GLU A 149 -4.20 10.96 8.21
N ARG A 150 -3.82 10.80 6.93
CA ARG A 150 -3.67 9.48 6.28
C ARG A 150 -2.57 8.62 6.88
N LYS A 151 -1.71 9.20 7.72
CA LYS A 151 -0.50 8.58 8.23
C LYS A 151 -0.35 8.88 9.70
N GLN A 152 -0.46 7.84 10.52
CA GLN A 152 -0.30 7.95 11.96
C GLN A 152 0.71 6.93 12.49
N PRO A 153 1.52 7.29 13.51
CA PRO A 153 2.35 6.32 14.21
C PRO A 153 1.48 5.31 14.95
N LEU A 154 1.53 4.04 14.52
CA LEU A 154 0.89 2.95 15.25
C LEU A 154 1.84 2.45 16.33
N THR A 155 1.64 2.91 17.57
CA THR A 155 2.47 2.56 18.74
C THR A 155 2.19 1.14 19.22
N ARG A 156 3.07 0.60 20.06
CA ARG A 156 2.82 -0.69 20.72
C ARG A 156 1.53 -0.64 21.53
N ASP A 157 1.36 0.40 22.32
CA ASP A 157 0.18 0.57 23.20
C ASP A 157 -1.11 0.66 22.39
N PHE A 158 -1.09 1.36 21.26
CA PHE A 158 -2.23 1.41 20.35
C PHE A 158 -2.60 0.01 19.84
N LEU A 159 -1.63 -0.74 19.30
CA LEU A 159 -1.89 -2.09 18.78
C LEU A 159 -2.35 -3.05 19.89
N THR A 160 -1.72 -3.01 21.06
CA THR A 160 -2.12 -3.83 22.22
C THR A 160 -3.54 -3.50 22.67
N SER A 161 -3.92 -2.22 22.69
CA SER A 161 -5.27 -1.80 23.04
C SER A 161 -6.30 -2.28 22.01
N THR A 162 -6.04 -2.08 20.71
CA THR A 162 -6.99 -2.47 19.66
C THR A 162 -7.15 -3.98 19.54
N PHE A 163 -6.06 -4.73 19.67
CA PHE A 163 -6.08 -6.19 19.60
C PHE A 163 -6.19 -6.85 20.98
N GLY A 164 -6.67 -6.14 22.00
CA GLY A 164 -6.76 -6.64 23.37
C GLY A 164 -7.48 -7.98 23.50
N SER A 165 -8.60 -8.14 22.80
CA SER A 165 -9.38 -9.40 22.77
C SER A 165 -8.70 -10.55 22.01
N TRP A 166 -7.59 -10.28 21.33
CA TRP A 166 -6.82 -11.23 20.54
C TRP A 166 -5.51 -11.65 21.21
N LEU A 167 -5.14 -11.00 22.33
CA LEU A 167 -3.83 -11.23 22.97
C LEU A 167 -3.69 -12.63 23.56
N ASP A 168 -4.78 -13.25 24.00
CA ASP A 168 -4.79 -14.66 24.43
C ASP A 168 -4.68 -15.65 23.25
N GLY A 169 -4.71 -15.12 22.01
CA GLY A 169 -4.57 -15.88 20.77
C GLY A 169 -3.11 -16.03 20.32
N PRO A 170 -2.84 -16.91 19.34
CA PRO A 170 -1.47 -17.30 18.98
C PRO A 170 -0.67 -16.23 18.22
N ILE A 171 -1.29 -15.14 17.77
CA ILE A 171 -0.74 -14.32 16.68
C ILE A 171 -0.55 -12.83 17.01
N ALA A 172 -1.48 -12.22 17.76
CA ALA A 172 -1.51 -10.77 17.93
C ALA A 172 -0.34 -10.26 18.78
N GLU A 173 -0.11 -10.85 19.95
CA GLU A 173 1.00 -10.49 20.84
C GLU A 173 2.35 -10.63 20.14
N VAL A 174 2.51 -11.72 19.37
CA VAL A 174 3.73 -12.02 18.63
C VAL A 174 4.05 -10.94 17.59
N ILE A 175 3.08 -10.57 16.75
CA ILE A 175 3.33 -9.58 15.70
C ILE A 175 3.65 -8.21 16.33
N ILE A 176 2.97 -7.86 17.42
CA ILE A 176 3.26 -6.65 18.20
C ILE A 176 4.70 -6.69 18.77
N ALA A 177 5.14 -7.84 19.28
CA ALA A 177 6.48 -8.02 19.85
C ALA A 177 7.61 -7.94 18.80
N THR A 178 7.36 -8.37 17.56
CA THR A 178 8.35 -8.36 16.47
C THR A 178 8.54 -7.00 15.80
N ARG A 179 7.86 -5.95 16.29
CA ARG A 179 7.92 -4.57 15.78
C ARG A 179 9.35 -4.01 15.84
N ARG A 180 9.79 -3.34 14.76
CA ARG A 180 11.01 -2.52 14.80
C ARG A 180 10.73 -1.16 15.46
N PRO A 181 11.69 -0.59 16.21
CA PRO A 181 11.47 0.65 16.98
C PRO A 181 11.22 1.94 16.17
N ALA A 182 11.24 1.93 14.83
CA ALA A 182 11.20 3.15 14.04
C ALA A 182 10.11 3.13 12.96
N SER A 183 9.18 4.09 13.10
CA SER A 183 8.32 4.71 12.09
C SER A 183 7.60 3.76 11.12
N LEU A 184 6.35 3.43 11.44
CA LEU A 184 5.42 2.85 10.46
C LEU A 184 4.13 3.66 10.49
N LEU A 185 3.82 4.16 9.29
CA LEU A 185 2.69 4.99 8.98
C LEU A 185 1.54 4.02 8.68
N ALA A 186 0.40 4.17 9.37
CA ALA A 186 -0.86 3.72 8.80
C ALA A 186 -1.00 4.33 7.40
N MET A 187 -1.49 3.59 6.41
CA MET A 187 -2.05 4.24 5.24
C MET A 187 -3.55 4.13 5.38
N GLY A 188 -4.22 5.23 5.75
CA GLY A 188 -5.65 5.33 5.58
C GLY A 188 -5.95 5.05 4.10
N ALA A 189 -6.58 3.90 3.84
CA ALA A 189 -7.03 3.54 2.50
C ALA A 189 -8.01 4.60 1.98
#